data_AF-A0AAU6EBJ5-F1
#
_entry.id   AF-A0AAU6EBJ5-F1
#
_cell.length_a   1.000
_cell.length_b   1.000
_cell.length_c   1.000
_cell.angle_alpha   90.00
_cell.angle_beta   90.00
_cell.angle_gamma   90.00
#
_symmetry.space_group_name_H-M   'P 1'
#
loop_
_entity.id
_entity.type
_entity.pdbx_description
1 polymer ?
#
loop_
_entity_poly.entity_id
_entity_poly.type
_entity_poly.pdbx_seq_one_letter_code
_entity_poly.pdbx_strand_id
1 'polypeptide(L)'
;MVITVIGVILLGSGCMLSPSTLRVPAAALDSVRGIGKVEAEISIENERNNSIQIENLLVIDVKASSDREALDKAVNFLSDRNWRITGENRPVIVSLESTDWQNTNLTLRPFNPMYFEDHPNVLETLKKASIKEESLVYLEVFEGEI
;
A
#
# COMPACT_ATOMS: atom_id res chain seq x y z
N MET A 1 -40.16 39.78 40.72
CA MET A 1 -39.93 38.38 40.32
C MET A 1 -39.65 38.39 38.83
N VAL A 2 -38.38 38.28 38.43
CA VAL A 2 -37.96 38.41 37.02
C VAL A 2 -37.88 37.00 36.45
N ILE A 3 -38.69 36.71 35.43
CA ILE A 3 -38.70 35.41 34.75
C ILE A 3 -37.68 35.49 33.62
N THR A 4 -36.54 34.82 33.82
CA THR A 4 -35.50 34.64 32.81
C THR A 4 -36.00 33.64 31.77
N VAL A 5 -36.24 34.09 30.53
CA VAL A 5 -36.48 33.20 29.39
C VAL A 5 -35.11 32.83 28.81
N ILE A 6 -34.61 31.65 29.17
CA ILE A 6 -33.42 31.04 28.57
C ILE A 6 -33.86 30.41 27.24
N GLY A 7 -33.60 31.11 26.14
CA GLY A 7 -33.74 30.58 24.79
C GLY A 7 -32.69 29.49 24.56
N VAL A 8 -33.13 28.25 24.46
CA VAL A 8 -32.31 27.10 24.08
C VAL A 8 -31.95 27.24 22.61
N ILE A 9 -30.71 27.63 22.32
CA ILE A 9 -30.14 27.56 20.97
C ILE A 9 -29.69 26.11 20.74
N LEU A 10 -30.56 25.31 20.12
CA LEU A 10 -30.19 24.03 19.53
C LEU A 10 -29.44 24.30 18.22
N LEU A 11 -28.14 24.62 18.33
CA LEU A 11 -27.23 24.45 17.20
C LEU A 11 -27.08 22.95 16.98
N GLY A 12 -27.87 22.41 16.07
CA GLY A 12 -27.62 21.09 15.51
C GLY A 12 -26.24 21.12 14.86
N SER A 13 -25.23 20.64 15.58
CA SER A 13 -23.94 20.30 15.02
C SER A 13 -24.21 19.23 13.97
N GLY A 14 -24.33 19.64 12.71
CA GLY A 14 -24.17 18.71 11.61
C GLY A 14 -22.78 18.11 11.78
N CYS A 15 -22.70 16.87 12.24
CA CYS A 15 -21.50 16.08 12.09
C CYS A 15 -21.21 16.07 10.59
N MET A 16 -20.23 16.89 10.18
CA MET A 16 -19.60 16.76 8.88
C MET A 16 -19.18 15.28 8.79
N LEU A 17 -19.85 14.54 7.91
CA LEU A 17 -19.47 13.20 7.51
C LEU A 17 -18.12 13.33 6.79
N SER A 18 -17.03 13.36 7.54
CA SER A 18 -15.71 13.18 6.96
C SER A 18 -15.67 11.80 6.29
N PRO A 19 -15.13 11.69 5.06
CA PRO A 19 -14.92 10.40 4.41
C PRO A 19 -14.16 9.46 5.35
N SER A 20 -14.56 8.19 5.41
CA SER A 20 -13.79 7.18 6.13
C SER A 20 -12.40 7.04 5.50
N THR A 21 -11.35 6.97 6.32
CA THR A 21 -9.99 6.70 5.83
C THR A 21 -9.69 5.21 5.95
N LEU A 22 -9.39 4.55 4.84
CA LEU A 22 -8.93 3.16 4.79
C LEU A 22 -7.40 3.17 4.79
N ARG A 23 -6.79 2.49 5.76
CA ARG A 23 -5.34 2.50 5.95
C ARG A 23 -4.88 1.11 6.36
N VAL A 24 -3.93 0.59 5.58
CA VAL A 24 -3.26 -0.67 5.87
C VAL A 24 -2.73 -0.69 7.32
N PRO A 25 -3.02 -1.72 8.11
CA PRO A 25 -2.47 -1.86 9.45
C PRO A 25 -0.94 -1.84 9.43
N ALA A 26 -0.32 -1.16 10.40
CA ALA A 26 1.14 -1.03 10.45
C ALA A 26 1.86 -2.39 10.45
N ALA A 27 1.32 -3.37 11.18
CA ALA A 27 1.87 -4.73 11.23
C ALA A 27 1.80 -5.45 9.87
N ALA A 28 0.78 -5.16 9.05
CA ALA A 28 0.69 -5.70 7.70
C ALA A 28 1.77 -5.09 6.80
N LEU A 29 2.00 -3.78 6.89
CA LEU A 29 3.11 -3.13 6.18
C LEU A 29 4.46 -3.68 6.64
N ASP A 30 4.66 -3.92 7.94
CA ASP A 30 5.90 -4.49 8.45
C ASP A 30 6.14 -5.92 7.93
N SER A 31 5.08 -6.72 7.78
CA SER A 31 5.15 -8.02 7.11
C SER A 31 5.65 -7.89 5.66
N VAL A 32 5.20 -6.87 4.93
CA VAL A 32 5.62 -6.62 3.55
C VAL A 32 7.06 -6.11 3.50
N ARG A 33 7.43 -5.12 4.32
CA ARG A 33 8.80 -4.59 4.41
C ARG A 33 9.81 -5.69 4.77
N GLY A 34 9.38 -6.70 5.53
CA GLY A 34 10.23 -7.80 5.98
C GLY A 34 10.67 -8.79 4.90
N ILE A 35 10.25 -8.66 3.63
CA ILE A 35 10.62 -9.61 2.56
C ILE A 35 11.97 -9.30 1.89
N GLY A 36 12.54 -8.13 2.14
CA GLY A 36 13.79 -7.70 1.53
C GLY A 36 14.27 -6.35 2.05
N LYS A 37 15.17 -5.70 1.32
CA LYS A 37 15.60 -4.33 1.64
C LYS A 37 14.65 -3.33 0.97
N VAL A 38 13.99 -2.50 1.76
CA VAL A 38 13.16 -1.39 1.22
C VAL A 38 14.09 -0.31 0.69
N GLU A 39 14.02 -0.07 -0.61
CA GLU A 39 14.86 0.92 -1.30
C GLU A 39 14.11 2.23 -1.54
N ALA A 40 12.79 2.15 -1.67
CA ALA A 40 11.90 3.30 -1.67
C ALA A 40 10.52 2.93 -1.11
N GLU A 41 9.88 3.89 -0.49
CA GLU A 41 8.50 3.78 0.01
C GLU A 41 7.84 5.16 -0.07
N ILE A 42 6.63 5.20 -0.60
CA ILE A 42 5.76 6.39 -0.59
C ILE A 42 4.32 5.96 -0.27
N SER A 43 3.52 6.91 0.20
CA SER A 43 2.08 6.72 0.36
C SER A 43 1.34 7.72 -0.53
N ILE A 44 0.27 7.26 -1.17
CA ILE A 44 -0.63 8.11 -1.96
C ILE A 44 -2.04 8.01 -1.40
N GLU A 45 -2.80 9.10 -1.55
CA GLU A 45 -4.20 9.17 -1.12
C GLU A 45 -5.10 9.16 -2.36
N ASN A 46 -6.00 8.19 -2.43
CA ASN A 46 -6.98 8.05 -3.50
C ASN A 46 -8.39 8.11 -2.92
N GLU A 47 -9.29 8.87 -3.56
CA GLU A 47 -10.71 8.86 -3.20
C GLU A 47 -11.41 7.70 -3.90
N ARG A 48 -11.95 6.74 -3.13
CA ARG A 48 -12.69 5.58 -3.65
C ARG A 48 -13.92 5.34 -2.79
N ASN A 49 -15.09 5.19 -3.42
CA ASN A 49 -16.35 4.86 -2.74
C ASN A 49 -16.66 5.77 -1.51
N ASN A 50 -16.47 7.09 -1.66
CA ASN A 50 -16.70 8.07 -0.58
C ASN A 50 -15.80 7.84 0.66
N SER A 51 -14.64 7.21 0.45
CA SER A 51 -13.57 6.98 1.42
C SER A 51 -12.24 7.46 0.87
N ILE A 52 -11.32 7.86 1.75
CA ILE A 52 -9.93 8.14 1.41
C ILE A 52 -9.14 6.86 1.64
N GLN A 53 -8.67 6.24 0.56
CA GLN A 53 -7.81 5.07 0.61
C GLN A 53 -6.35 5.52 0.61
N ILE A 54 -5.58 5.05 1.59
CA ILE A 54 -4.15 5.26 1.64
C ILE A 54 -3.46 4.02 1.08
N GLU A 55 -2.86 4.17 -0.08
CA GLU A 55 -2.07 3.13 -0.73
C GLU A 55 -0.59 3.36 -0.42
N ASN A 56 0.14 2.27 -0.15
CA ASN A 56 1.57 2.30 0.10
C ASN A 56 2.27 1.65 -1.08
N LEU A 57 3.15 2.40 -1.72
CA LEU A 57 3.94 1.95 -2.85
C LEU A 57 5.37 1.69 -2.35
N LEU A 58 5.84 0.45 -2.49
CA LEU A 58 7.15 0.02 -2.05
C LEU A 58 7.97 -0.50 -3.23
N VAL A 59 9.27 -0.22 -3.19
CA VAL A 59 10.27 -0.85 -4.04
C VAL A 59 11.21 -1.63 -3.15
N ILE A 60 11.20 -2.95 -3.28
CA ILE A 60 11.96 -3.86 -2.41
C ILE A 60 12.98 -4.65 -3.24
N ASP A 61 14.24 -4.60 -2.81
CA ASP A 61 15.30 -5.49 -3.30
C ASP A 61 15.22 -6.84 -2.57
N VAL A 62 14.89 -7.89 -3.33
CA VAL A 62 14.77 -9.28 -2.85
C VAL A 62 15.97 -10.15 -3.25
N LYS A 63 17.08 -9.53 -3.67
CA LYS A 63 18.34 -10.18 -4.08
C LYS A 63 18.12 -11.27 -5.13
N ALA A 64 17.33 -10.95 -6.15
CA ALA A 64 17.11 -11.82 -7.30
C ALA A 64 18.08 -11.50 -8.45
N SER A 65 18.21 -12.43 -9.39
CA SER A 65 19.02 -12.30 -10.61
C SER A 65 18.20 -12.02 -11.88
N SER A 66 16.87 -11.99 -11.76
CA SER A 66 15.95 -11.67 -12.86
C SER A 66 14.59 -11.23 -12.32
N ASP A 67 13.84 -10.47 -13.11
CA ASP A 67 12.46 -10.02 -12.81
C ASP A 67 11.53 -11.16 -12.36
N ARG A 68 11.60 -12.29 -13.07
CA ARG A 68 10.80 -13.48 -12.76
C ARG A 68 11.20 -14.05 -11.40
N GLU A 69 12.50 -14.18 -11.14
CA GLU A 69 12.98 -14.66 -9.84
C GLU A 69 12.64 -13.69 -8.71
N ALA A 70 12.68 -12.38 -8.97
CA ALA A 70 12.31 -11.35 -8.00
C ALA A 70 10.85 -11.50 -7.58
N LEU A 71 9.95 -11.62 -8.56
CA LEU A 71 8.54 -11.85 -8.31
C LEU A 71 8.28 -13.18 -7.59
N ASP A 72 8.91 -14.28 -8.05
CA ASP A 72 8.76 -15.60 -7.43
C ASP A 72 9.25 -15.60 -5.97
N LYS A 73 10.39 -14.95 -5.68
CA LYS A 73 10.91 -14.79 -4.30
C LYS A 73 9.97 -13.96 -3.43
N ALA A 74 9.52 -12.81 -3.91
CA ALA A 74 8.61 -11.95 -3.16
C ALA A 74 7.31 -12.67 -2.81
N VAL A 75 6.71 -13.38 -3.78
CA VAL A 75 5.51 -14.19 -3.54
C VAL A 75 5.77 -15.25 -2.47
N ASN A 76 6.85 -16.04 -2.59
CA ASN A 76 7.16 -17.09 -1.63
C ASN A 76 7.34 -16.51 -0.21
N PHE A 77 8.09 -15.41 -0.08
CA PHE A 77 8.29 -14.73 1.20
C PHE A 77 6.96 -14.21 1.79
N LEU A 78 6.07 -13.67 0.97
CA LEU A 78 4.77 -13.21 1.45
C LEU A 78 3.84 -14.38 1.80
N SER A 79 3.87 -15.48 1.04
CA SER A 79 3.11 -16.69 1.38
C SER A 79 3.55 -17.31 2.71
N ASP A 80 4.86 -17.32 3.02
CA ASP A 80 5.38 -17.72 4.33
C ASP A 80 4.92 -16.80 5.48
N ARG A 81 4.40 -15.61 5.15
CA ARG A 81 3.87 -14.60 6.06
C ARG A 81 2.35 -14.45 5.94
N ASN A 82 1.65 -15.55 5.63
CA ASN A 82 0.19 -15.61 5.63
C ASN A 82 -0.50 -14.71 4.59
N TRP A 83 0.16 -14.39 3.47
CA TRP A 83 -0.46 -13.77 2.30
C TRP A 83 -0.87 -14.84 1.28
N ARG A 84 -2.14 -14.83 0.90
CA ARG A 84 -2.73 -15.79 -0.03
C ARG A 84 -2.85 -15.19 -1.42
N ILE A 85 -2.43 -15.92 -2.44
CA ILE A 85 -2.61 -15.51 -3.84
C ILE A 85 -4.10 -15.49 -4.19
N THR A 86 -4.58 -14.37 -4.72
CA THR A 86 -5.96 -14.17 -5.21
C THR A 86 -6.04 -14.02 -6.72
N GLY A 87 -4.94 -13.67 -7.37
CA GLY A 87 -4.84 -13.58 -8.83
C GLY A 87 -3.38 -13.65 -9.30
N GLU A 88 -3.15 -14.23 -10.46
CA GLU A 88 -1.78 -14.49 -10.92
C GLU A 88 -1.68 -14.44 -12.45
N ASN A 89 -0.69 -13.69 -12.94
CA ASN A 89 -0.28 -13.65 -14.34
C ASN A 89 1.23 -13.40 -14.42
N ARG A 90 2.03 -14.38 -13.96
CA ARG A 90 3.50 -14.27 -13.95
C ARG A 90 4.09 -14.31 -15.38
N PRO A 91 5.19 -13.57 -15.65
CA PRO A 91 5.98 -12.77 -14.69
C PRO A 91 5.48 -11.32 -14.53
N VAL A 92 4.26 -10.98 -14.98
CA VAL A 92 3.80 -9.58 -15.04
C VAL A 92 3.26 -9.09 -13.70
N ILE A 93 2.39 -9.88 -13.05
CA ILE A 93 1.67 -9.44 -11.86
C ILE A 93 1.20 -10.62 -11.00
N VAL A 94 1.19 -10.43 -9.69
CA VAL A 94 0.52 -11.33 -8.73
C VAL A 94 -0.24 -10.48 -7.71
N SER A 95 -1.49 -10.83 -7.47
CA SER A 95 -2.33 -10.22 -6.43
C SER A 95 -2.44 -11.16 -5.24
N LEU A 96 -2.29 -10.61 -4.05
CA LEU A 96 -2.39 -11.33 -2.79
C LEU A 96 -3.31 -10.59 -1.83
N GLU A 97 -3.93 -11.34 -0.94
CA GLU A 97 -4.66 -10.83 0.22
C GLU A 97 -4.02 -11.34 1.51
N SER A 98 -4.05 -10.56 2.57
CA SER A 98 -3.63 -11.04 3.88
C SER A 98 -4.69 -11.96 4.48
N THR A 99 -4.25 -13.05 5.10
CA THR A 99 -5.14 -13.89 5.92
C THR A 99 -5.17 -13.45 7.39
N ASP A 100 -4.24 -12.60 7.82
CA ASP A 100 -4.15 -12.07 9.19
C ASP A 100 -4.85 -10.71 9.35
N TRP A 101 -4.92 -9.90 8.28
CA TRP A 101 -5.54 -8.57 8.28
C TRP A 101 -6.67 -8.48 7.26
N GLN A 102 -7.89 -8.27 7.75
CA GLN A 102 -9.09 -8.21 6.92
C GLN A 102 -9.00 -7.09 5.87
N ASN A 103 -9.49 -7.38 4.66
CA ASN A 103 -9.54 -6.45 3.52
C ASN A 103 -8.18 -5.83 3.16
N THR A 104 -7.07 -6.43 3.57
CA THR A 104 -5.73 -5.94 3.26
C THR A 104 -5.20 -6.69 2.06
N ASN A 105 -4.94 -5.96 0.98
CA ASN A 105 -4.54 -6.51 -0.30
C ASN A 105 -3.19 -5.95 -0.72
N LEU A 106 -2.48 -6.71 -1.55
CA LEU A 106 -1.31 -6.20 -2.23
C LEU A 106 -1.22 -6.73 -3.65
N THR A 107 -0.55 -5.97 -4.49
CA THR A 107 -0.18 -6.34 -5.85
C THR A 107 1.33 -6.29 -5.99
N LEU A 108 1.91 -7.32 -6.61
CA LEU A 108 3.33 -7.46 -6.90
C LEU A 108 3.56 -7.37 -8.41
N ARG A 109 4.60 -6.64 -8.82
CA ARG A 109 5.09 -6.60 -10.21
C ARG A 109 6.62 -6.53 -10.20
N PRO A 110 7.32 -7.02 -11.24
CA PRO A 110 8.71 -6.60 -11.46
C PRO A 110 8.79 -5.08 -11.48
N PHE A 111 9.88 -4.53 -10.93
CA PHE A 111 10.06 -3.10 -10.94
C PHE A 111 10.12 -2.55 -12.38
N ASN A 112 9.41 -1.45 -12.60
CA ASN A 112 9.52 -0.68 -13.83
C ASN A 112 9.55 0.81 -13.47
N PRO A 113 10.53 1.60 -13.95
CA PRO A 113 10.60 3.03 -13.68
C PRO A 113 9.34 3.81 -14.07
N MET A 114 8.57 3.33 -15.05
CA MET A 114 7.32 3.96 -15.48
C MET A 114 6.27 4.08 -14.36
N TYR A 115 6.32 3.22 -13.34
CA TYR A 115 5.39 3.29 -12.20
C TYR A 115 5.65 4.48 -11.27
N PHE A 116 6.79 5.14 -11.39
CA PHE A 116 7.20 6.27 -10.55
C PHE A 116 7.55 7.52 -11.37
N GLU A 117 7.00 7.66 -12.59
CA GLU A 117 7.20 8.86 -13.42
C GLU A 117 6.73 10.14 -12.70
N ASP A 118 5.62 10.05 -11.97
CA ASP A 118 5.09 11.16 -11.16
C ASP A 118 5.82 11.33 -9.81
N HIS A 119 6.80 10.48 -9.52
CA HIS A 119 7.58 10.45 -8.28
C HIS A 119 9.09 10.42 -8.55
N PRO A 120 9.66 11.46 -9.20
CA PRO A 120 11.05 11.46 -9.64
C PRO A 120 12.07 11.31 -8.49
N ASN A 121 11.71 11.72 -7.27
CA ASN A 121 12.52 11.53 -6.07
C ASN A 121 12.77 10.04 -5.74
N VAL A 122 11.82 9.15 -6.03
CA VAL A 122 11.99 7.71 -5.88
C VAL A 122 13.02 7.21 -6.90
N LEU A 123 12.88 7.60 -8.17
CA LEU A 123 13.79 7.21 -9.24
C LEU A 123 15.22 7.71 -9.00
N GLU A 124 15.38 8.93 -8.48
CA GLU A 124 16.69 9.47 -8.10
C GLU A 124 17.34 8.68 -6.95
N THR A 125 16.54 8.25 -5.97
CA THR A 125 17.01 7.46 -4.83
C THR A 125 17.53 6.10 -5.30
N LEU A 126 16.75 5.41 -6.14
CA LEU A 126 17.12 4.12 -6.72
C LEU A 126 18.39 4.21 -7.57
N LYS A 127 18.50 5.26 -8.40
CA LYS A 127 19.70 5.52 -9.21
C LYS A 127 20.95 5.75 -8.36
N LYS A 128 20.86 6.55 -7.29
CA LYS A 128 21.99 6.82 -6.38
C LYS A 128 22.47 5.56 -5.67
N ALA A 129 21.56 4.64 -5.35
CA ALA A 129 21.88 3.39 -4.70
C ALA A 129 22.56 2.36 -5.62
N SER A 130 22.61 2.60 -6.95
CA SER A 130 23.21 1.70 -7.95
C SER A 130 22.65 0.27 -7.88
N ILE A 131 21.35 0.15 -7.60
CA ILE A 131 20.66 -1.13 -7.48
C ILE A 131 20.32 -1.66 -8.86
N LYS A 132 20.40 -2.97 -9.00
CA LYS A 132 19.99 -3.69 -10.20
C LYS A 132 18.47 -3.77 -10.28
N GLU A 133 17.89 -3.21 -11.34
CA GLU A 133 16.43 -3.20 -11.53
C GLU A 133 15.85 -4.63 -11.52
N GLU A 134 16.58 -5.61 -12.06
CA GLU A 134 16.15 -7.00 -12.12
C GLU A 134 16.03 -7.71 -10.76
N SER A 135 16.51 -7.06 -9.69
CA SER A 135 16.40 -7.55 -8.31
C SER A 135 15.25 -6.91 -7.52
N LEU A 136 14.59 -5.91 -8.12
CA LEU A 136 13.58 -5.09 -7.48
C LEU A 136 12.17 -5.59 -7.81
N VAL A 137 11.30 -5.54 -6.80
CA VAL A 137 9.86 -5.76 -6.93
C VAL A 137 9.14 -4.47 -6.54
N TYR A 138 8.16 -4.09 -7.35
CA TYR A 138 7.18 -3.06 -7.03
C TYR A 138 6.00 -3.70 -6.30
N LEU A 139 5.62 -3.09 -5.18
CA LEU A 139 4.48 -3.52 -4.36
C LEU A 139 3.55 -2.34 -4.16
N GLU A 140 2.26 -2.60 -4.33
CA GLU A 140 1.17 -1.71 -3.98
C GLU A 140 0.36 -2.38 -2.89
N VAL A 141 0.25 -1.77 -1.71
CA VAL A 141 -0.45 -2.33 -0.55
C VAL A 141 -1.56 -1.38 -0.11
N PHE A 142 -2.77 -1.91 0.01
CA PHE A 142 -3.95 -1.11 0.33
C PHE A 142 -4.99 -1.88 1.14
N GLU A 143 -5.84 -1.14 1.84
CA GLU A 143 -7.02 -1.68 2.52
C GLU A 143 -8.26 -1.36 1.70
N GLY A 144 -9.09 -2.35 1.38
CA GLY A 144 -10.32 -2.20 0.62
C GLY A 144 -10.60 -3.40 -0.28
N GLU A 145 -11.80 -3.45 -0.89
CA GLU A 145 -12.15 -4.51 -1.85
C GLU A 145 -11.38 -4.33 -3.18
N ILE A 146 -11.05 -5.46 -3.82
CA ILE A 146 -10.42 -5.50 -5.16
C ILE A 146 -11.49 -5.17 -6.19
#